data_AF-W7Q8D5-F1
#
_entry.id   AF-W7Q8D5-F1
#
_cell.length_a   1.000
_cell.length_b   1.000
_cell.length_c   1.000
_cell.angle_alpha   90.00
_cell.angle_beta   90.00
_cell.angle_gamma   90.00
#
_symmetry.space_group_name_H-M   'P 1'
#
loop_
_entity.id
_entity.type
_entity.pdbx_description
1 polymer ?
#
loop_
_entity_poly.entity_id
_entity_poly.type
_entity_poly.pdbx_seq_one_letter_code
_entity_poly.pdbx_strand_id
1 'polypeptide(L)' 'MAPHDQHISLRLSADLLERVETYRLELEKVTRQPVSQAAALRALIDAGLEFIEKGKQ' A
#
# COMPACT_ATOMS: atom_id res chain seq x y z
N MET A 1 21.57 19.81 4.60
CA MET A 1 20.71 18.69 5.01
C MET A 1 20.47 17.85 3.77
N ALA A 2 21.14 16.70 3.63
CA ALA A 2 20.90 15.81 2.50
C ALA A 2 19.57 15.08 2.75
N PRO A 3 18.61 15.11 1.80
CA PRO A 3 17.36 14.38 1.96
C PRO A 3 17.72 12.89 1.96
N HIS A 4 17.32 12.18 3.02
CA HIS A 4 17.46 10.74 3.06
C HIS A 4 16.46 10.12 2.07
N ASP A 5 16.87 10.03 0.81
CA ASP A 5 16.21 9.20 -0.20
C ASP A 5 16.57 7.73 0.09
N GLN A 6 16.03 7.22 1.20
CA GLN A 6 16.19 5.82 1.57
C GLN A 6 15.24 4.99 0.70
N HIS A 7 15.74 4.63 -0.48
CA HIS A 7 15.13 3.60 -1.31
C HIS A 7 15.27 2.24 -0.60
N ILE A 8 14.26 1.87 0.20
CA ILE A 8 14.19 0.55 0.84
C ILE A 8 13.61 -0.44 -0.18
N SER A 9 14.43 -1.37 -0.66
CA SER A 9 13.96 -2.48 -1.47
C SER A 9 13.38 -3.58 -0.58
N LEU A 10 12.05 -3.67 -0.53
CA LEU A 10 11.33 -4.73 0.19
C LEU A 10 11.08 -5.91 -0.75
N ARG A 11 11.49 -7.11 -0.34
CA ARG A 11 11.06 -8.36 -0.99
C ARG A 11 9.77 -8.83 -0.34
N LEU A 12 8.67 -8.70 -1.05
CA LEU A 12 7.36 -9.16 -0.60
C LEU A 12 7.13 -10.60 -1.10
N SER A 13 6.30 -11.36 -0.39
CA SER A 13 5.81 -12.65 -0.90
C SER A 13 4.97 -12.43 -2.17
N ALA A 14 4.92 -13.43 -3.05
CA ALA A 14 4.09 -13.38 -4.26
C ALA A 14 2.63 -13.07 -3.93
N ASP A 15 2.07 -13.71 -2.91
CA ASP A 15 0.72 -13.45 -2.39
C ASP A 15 0.49 -11.98 -2.06
N LEU A 16 1.44 -11.35 -1.34
CA LEU A 16 1.30 -9.95 -0.95
C LEU A 16 1.40 -9.01 -2.16
N LEU A 17 2.23 -9.34 -3.14
CA LEU A 17 2.32 -8.59 -4.40
C LEU A 17 1.00 -8.66 -5.19
N GLU A 18 0.39 -9.84 -5.27
CA GLU A 18 -0.91 -10.03 -5.93
C GLU A 18 -2.02 -9.24 -5.22
N ARG A 19 -2.02 -9.21 -3.89
CA ARG A 19 -2.97 -8.41 -3.10
C ARG A 19 -2.78 -6.91 -3.31
N VAL A 20 -1.53 -6.44 -3.38
CA VAL A 20 -1.21 -5.03 -3.68
C VAL A 20 -1.64 -4.65 -5.08
N GLU A 21 -1.38 -5.49 -6.08
CA GLU A 21 -1.82 -5.26 -7.47
C GLU A 21 -3.34 -5.21 -7.57
N THR A 22 -4.04 -6.15 -6.93
CA THR A 22 -5.51 -6.19 -6.92
C THR A 22 -6.08 -4.92 -6.29
N TYR A 23 -5.54 -4.49 -5.15
CA TYR A 23 -6.00 -3.28 -4.48
C TYR A 23 -5.67 -2.00 -5.27
N ARG A 24 -4.51 -1.97 -5.95
CA ARG A 24 -4.14 -0.87 -6.86
C ARG A 24 -5.19 -0.70 -7.95
N LEU A 25 -5.58 -1.78 -8.63
CA LEU A 25 -6.59 -1.73 -9.70
C LEU A 25 -7.95 -1.23 -9.17
N GLU A 26 -8.36 -1.65 -7.97
CA GLU A 26 -9.58 -1.17 -7.35
C GLU A 26 -9.51 0.33 -7.00
N LEU A 27 -8.38 0.79 -6.46
CA LEU A 27 -8.12 2.21 -6.21
C LEU A 27 -8.15 3.03 -7.49
N GLU A 28 -7.54 2.54 -8.58
CA GLU A 28 -7.55 3.22 -9.88
C GLU A 28 -8.98 3.36 -10.43
N LYS A 29 -9.83 2.35 -10.26
CA LYS A 29 -11.25 2.43 -10.66
C LYS A 29 -12.02 3.48 -9.87
N VAL A 30 -11.80 3.56 -8.56
CA VAL A 30 -12.51 4.50 -7.66
C VAL A 30 -12.02 5.93 -7.87
N THR A 31 -10.70 6.13 -7.89
CA THR A 31 -10.08 7.45 -8.01
C THR A 31 -10.06 7.98 -9.44
N ARG A 32 -10.23 7.09 -10.44
CA ARG A 32 -10.08 7.37 -11.88
C ARG A 32 -8.71 7.97 -12.22
N GLN A 33 -7.70 7.63 -11.43
CA GLN A 33 -6.33 8.09 -11.60
C GLN A 33 -5.39 6.90 -11.53
N PRO A 34 -4.25 6.93 -12.26
CA PRO A 34 -3.23 5.91 -12.12
C PRO A 34 -2.63 5.95 -10.72
N VAL A 35 -2.48 4.78 -10.10
CA VAL A 35 -1.93 4.62 -8.75
C VAL A 35 -0.65 3.81 -8.81
N SER A 36 0.41 4.31 -8.19
CA SER A 36 1.68 3.57 -8.11
C SER A 36 1.57 2.38 -7.15
N GLN A 37 2.34 1.33 -7.39
CA GLN A 37 2.37 0.15 -6.52
C GLN A 37 2.75 0.51 -5.08
N ALA A 38 3.67 1.47 -4.89
CA ALA A 38 4.06 1.95 -3.57
C ALA A 38 2.91 2.67 -2.84
N ALA A 39 2.12 3.48 -3.55
CA ALA A 39 0.94 4.13 -2.98
C ALA A 39 -0.14 3.11 -2.60
N ALA A 40 -0.39 2.11 -3.44
CA ALA A 40 -1.34 1.03 -3.15
C ALA A 40 -0.91 0.19 -1.94
N LEU A 41 0.38 -0.15 -1.84
CA LEU A 41 0.94 -0.84 -0.67
C LEU A 41 0.76 0.00 0.60
N ARG A 42 1.04 1.30 0.53
CA ARG A 42 0.88 2.19 1.67
C ARG A 42 -0.56 2.25 2.16
N ALA A 43 -1.51 2.43 1.25
CA ALA A 43 -2.93 2.46 1.56
C ALA A 43 -3.44 1.13 2.15
N LEU A 44 -2.94 -0.02 1.68
CA LEU A 44 -3.25 -1.33 2.29
C LEU A 44 -2.74 -1.44 3.73
N ILE A 45 -1.54 -0.92 4.00
CA ILE A 45 -0.97 -0.91 5.35
C ILE A 45 -1.81 -0.01 6.25
N ASP A 46 -2.08 1.24 5.83
CA ASP A 46 -2.89 2.18 6.59
C ASP A 46 -4.29 1.62 6.89
N ALA A 47 -4.99 1.05 5.89
CA ALA A 47 -6.29 0.43 6.08
C ALA A 47 -6.26 -0.77 7.05
N GLY A 48 -5.18 -1.57 7.02
CA GLY A 48 -4.96 -2.68 7.94
C GLY A 48 -4.68 -2.21 9.37
N LEU A 49 -3.92 -1.12 9.54
CA LEU A 49 -3.64 -0.52 10.85
C LEU A 49 -4.90 0.09 11.46
N GLU A 50 -5.71 0.81 10.69
CA GLU A 50 -6.99 1.35 11.14
C GLU A 50 -7.94 0.25 11.64
N PHE A 51 -7.94 -0.91 10.98
CA PHE A 51 -8.75 -2.06 11.41
C PHE A 51 -8.27 -2.62 12.76
N ILE A 52 -6.95 -2.68 12.97
CA ILE A 52 -6.36 -3.17 14.23
C ILE A 52 -6.64 -2.18 15.37
N GLU A 53 -6.54 -0.87 15.13
CA GLU A 53 -6.83 0.14 16.15
C GLU A 53 -8.31 0.17 16.54
N LYS A 54 -9.23 0.03 15.58
CA LYS A 54 -10.67 -0.02 15.86
C LYS A 54 -11.13 -1.35 16.47
N GLY A 55 -10.47 -2.46 16.16
CA GLY A 55 -10.79 -3.79 16.71
C GLY A 55 -10.28 -4.03 18.13
N LYS A 56 -9.53 -3.09 18.70
CA LYS A 56 -8.91 -3.19 20.04
C LYS A 56 -9.61 -2.33 21.10
N GLN A 57 -10.74 -1.70 20.77
CA GLN A 57 -11.59 -0.95 21.71
C GLN A 57 -12.67 -1.81 22.34
#